data_AF-A0A2G5EE52-F1
#
_entry.id   AF-A0A2G5EE52-F1
#
_cell.length_a   1.000
_cell.length_b   1.000
_cell.length_c   1.000
_cell.angle_alpha   90.00
_cell.angle_beta   90.00
_cell.angle_gamma   90.00
#
_symmetry.space_group_name_H-M   'P 1'
#
loop_
_entity.id
_entity.type
_entity.pdbx_description
1 polymer ?
#
loop_
_entity_poly.entity_id
_entity_poly.type
_entity_poly.pdbx_seq_one_letter_code
_entity_poly.pdbx_strand_id
1 'polypeptide(L)'
;MIFMANSLKRSGNLVVSISKRCYSTTTISQQQQQQSSSAGNATVNLFTAINQALHIALETDPRAYLFGEDVGFGGVFRCTTGLADRFGKDRVFNTPLCEQGIVGFGIGLAAMGNRAIAEIQFADYIFPAFDQIVNEAAKFRYRSGNQFNCGGLTIRTPYGAVGHGGHYHSQSPEAFFCHVPGLKVVIPRSPQQAKGLLLACIRDPNPTIFFEPKVFHQCL
;
A
#
# COMPACT_ATOMS: atom_id res chain seq x y z
N MET A 1 -49.15 -25.95 -34.28
CA MET A 1 -48.82 -26.02 -35.72
C MET A 1 -47.38 -26.50 -35.82
N ILE A 2 -47.17 -27.81 -35.99
CA ILE A 2 -46.81 -28.51 -37.25
C ILE A 2 -45.33 -28.21 -37.60
N PHE A 3 -44.37 -29.03 -37.16
CA PHE A 3 -43.80 -30.24 -37.80
C PHE A 3 -43.17 -30.00 -39.20
N MET A 4 -41.86 -30.25 -39.32
CA MET A 4 -41.34 -31.29 -40.21
C MET A 4 -39.96 -31.80 -39.77
N ALA A 5 -39.81 -33.11 -39.89
CA ALA A 5 -38.69 -33.95 -39.51
C ALA A 5 -37.95 -34.47 -40.75
N ASN A 6 -36.72 -34.96 -40.56
CA ASN A 6 -36.11 -36.15 -41.19
C ASN A 6 -34.67 -36.26 -40.65
N SER A 7 -34.29 -37.16 -39.73
CA SER A 7 -34.27 -38.63 -39.71
C SER A 7 -33.42 -39.27 -40.82
N LEU A 8 -32.24 -39.78 -40.44
CA LEU A 8 -31.71 -41.04 -40.96
C LEU A 8 -30.78 -41.71 -39.93
N LYS A 9 -31.08 -42.98 -39.67
CA LYS A 9 -30.52 -43.91 -38.68
C LYS A 9 -29.24 -44.60 -39.17
N ARG A 10 -28.42 -45.08 -38.23
CA ARG A 10 -27.79 -46.45 -38.18
C ARG A 10 -26.91 -46.53 -36.92
N SER A 11 -27.34 -47.16 -35.83
CA SER A 11 -27.25 -48.60 -35.49
C SER A 11 -25.82 -49.17 -35.44
N GLY A 12 -25.38 -49.59 -34.25
CA GLY A 12 -24.20 -50.46 -34.08
C GLY A 12 -23.70 -50.54 -32.64
N ASN A 13 -24.08 -51.61 -31.92
CA ASN A 13 -23.47 -52.05 -30.66
C ASN A 13 -22.10 -52.71 -30.93
N LEU A 14 -21.09 -52.45 -30.09
CA LEU A 14 -19.96 -53.37 -29.85
C LEU A 14 -19.27 -52.96 -28.53
N VAL A 15 -19.56 -53.61 -27.41
CA VAL A 15 -18.83 -54.75 -26.80
C VAL A 15 -17.33 -54.50 -26.59
N VAL A 16 -16.99 -54.51 -25.31
CA VAL A 16 -15.67 -54.39 -24.67
C VAL A 16 -14.66 -55.39 -25.23
N SER A 17 -13.46 -54.91 -25.56
CA SER A 17 -12.27 -55.74 -25.77
C SER A 17 -11.20 -55.34 -24.75
N ILE A 18 -10.99 -56.22 -23.78
CA ILE A 18 -9.86 -56.19 -22.84
C ILE A 18 -8.67 -56.81 -23.56
N SER A 19 -7.63 -56.00 -23.82
CA SER A 19 -6.32 -56.52 -24.21
C SER A 19 -5.27 -56.08 -23.20
N LYS A 20 -4.62 -57.08 -22.61
CA LYS A 20 -3.59 -57.00 -21.56
C LYS A 20 -2.47 -56.04 -21.99
N ARG A 21 -2.36 -54.89 -21.33
CA ARG A 21 -1.12 -54.09 -21.37
C ARG A 21 -0.24 -54.42 -20.18
N CYS A 22 0.97 -54.80 -20.54
CA CYS A 22 2.11 -55.17 -19.71
C CYS A 22 2.36 -54.14 -18.60
N TYR A 23 2.55 -54.63 -17.37
CA TYR A 23 3.04 -53.81 -16.27
C TYR A 23 4.51 -53.48 -16.52
N SER A 24 4.79 -52.21 -16.82
CA SER A 24 6.15 -51.67 -16.74
C SER A 24 6.14 -50.58 -15.67
N THR A 25 6.69 -50.91 -14.51
CA THR A 25 6.88 -49.99 -13.38
C THR A 25 8.03 -49.05 -13.74
N THR A 26 7.74 -48.01 -14.52
CA THR A 26 8.69 -46.92 -14.76
C THR A 26 8.24 -45.73 -13.92
N THR A 27 9.10 -45.34 -12.99
CA THR A 27 8.99 -44.28 -11.99
C THR A 27 8.69 -42.92 -12.65
N ILE A 28 7.40 -42.62 -12.85
CA ILE A 28 6.92 -41.26 -13.11
C ILE A 28 6.68 -40.58 -11.77
N SER A 29 7.77 -40.34 -11.04
CA SER A 29 7.73 -39.61 -9.79
C SER A 29 9.13 -39.12 -9.48
N GLN A 30 9.55 -38.01 -10.14
CA GLN A 30 10.58 -37.10 -9.61
C GLN A 30 10.90 -35.89 -10.51
N GLN A 31 10.47 -35.81 -11.78
CA GLN A 31 10.96 -34.76 -12.69
C GLN A 31 10.07 -33.51 -12.87
N GLN A 32 8.97 -33.35 -12.14
CA GLN A 32 8.10 -32.15 -12.26
C GLN A 32 8.00 -31.28 -10.99
N GLN A 33 8.82 -31.52 -9.96
CA GLN A 33 8.79 -30.72 -8.72
C GLN A 33 9.94 -29.71 -8.56
N GLN A 34 10.78 -29.52 -9.58
CA GLN A 34 11.99 -28.72 -9.44
C GLN A 34 12.00 -27.49 -10.34
N GLN A 35 10.98 -26.64 -10.17
CA GLN A 35 11.00 -25.25 -10.64
C GLN A 35 10.02 -24.34 -9.90
N SER A 36 9.83 -24.57 -8.59
CA SER A 36 9.49 -23.47 -7.68
C SER A 36 10.81 -23.02 -7.07
N SER A 37 11.47 -22.06 -7.72
CA SER A 37 12.58 -21.35 -7.11
C SER A 37 12.12 -20.86 -5.74
N SER A 38 12.77 -21.33 -4.70
CA SER A 38 12.67 -20.76 -3.36
C SER A 38 13.14 -19.31 -3.48
N ALA A 39 12.21 -18.39 -3.72
CA ALA A 39 12.39 -17.02 -3.28
C ALA A 39 12.61 -17.14 -1.78
N GLY A 40 13.89 -17.16 -1.37
CA GLY A 40 14.23 -17.21 0.05
C GLY A 40 13.42 -16.13 0.74
N ASN A 41 12.78 -16.46 1.86
CA ASN A 41 12.17 -15.48 2.74
C ASN A 41 13.29 -14.58 3.25
N ALA A 42 13.74 -13.63 2.42
CA ALA A 42 14.67 -12.60 2.83
C ALA A 42 13.95 -11.86 3.95
N THR A 43 14.54 -11.85 5.14
CA THR A 43 13.97 -11.20 6.31
C THR A 43 13.87 -9.72 6.01
N VAL A 44 12.65 -9.23 5.79
CA VAL A 44 12.39 -7.83 5.41
C VAL A 44 12.13 -7.05 6.68
N ASN A 45 12.97 -6.06 7.00
CA ASN A 45 12.70 -5.12 8.08
C ASN A 45 11.58 -4.13 7.71
N LEU A 46 11.08 -3.37 8.68
CA LEU A 46 9.90 -2.52 8.47
C LEU A 46 10.15 -1.42 7.44
N PHE A 47 11.28 -0.69 7.47
CA PHE A 47 11.53 0.37 6.48
C PHE A 47 11.63 -0.18 5.06
N THR A 48 12.19 -1.38 4.88
CA THR A 48 12.29 -2.04 3.57
C THR A 48 10.90 -2.44 3.07
N ALA A 49 10.02 -2.92 3.95
CA ALA A 49 8.64 -3.24 3.60
C ALA A 49 7.84 -2.00 3.19
N ILE A 50 8.04 -0.86 3.88
CA ILE A 50 7.47 0.44 3.50
C ILE A 50 7.99 0.88 2.12
N ASN A 51 9.31 0.83 1.90
CA ASN A 51 9.92 1.17 0.63
C ASN A 51 9.38 0.31 -0.53
N GLN A 52 9.23 -1.00 -0.32
CA GLN A 52 8.61 -1.89 -1.30
C GLN A 52 7.15 -1.53 -1.60
N ALA A 53 6.36 -1.13 -0.60
CA ALA A 53 5.00 -0.67 -0.82
C ALA A 53 4.96 0.62 -1.64
N LEU A 54 5.85 1.58 -1.36
CA LEU A 54 5.96 2.83 -2.11
C LEU A 54 6.40 2.60 -3.55
N HIS A 55 7.34 1.69 -3.79
CA HIS A 55 7.72 1.26 -5.14
C HIS A 55 6.51 0.74 -5.91
N ILE A 56 5.75 -0.18 -5.32
CA ILE A 56 4.54 -0.74 -5.96
C ILE A 56 3.52 0.35 -6.24
N ALA A 57 3.28 1.27 -5.30
CA ALA A 57 2.32 2.36 -5.47
C ALA A 57 2.69 3.29 -6.62
N LEU A 58 3.96 3.73 -6.68
CA LEU A 58 4.46 4.62 -7.73
C LEU A 58 4.52 3.93 -9.10
N GLU A 59 4.84 2.65 -9.14
CA GLU A 59 4.90 1.85 -10.37
C GLU A 59 3.51 1.54 -10.93
N THR A 60 2.53 1.26 -10.07
CA THR A 60 1.20 0.81 -10.52
C THR A 60 0.19 1.93 -10.72
N ASP A 61 0.36 3.10 -10.11
CA ASP A 61 -0.50 4.27 -10.34
C ASP A 61 0.35 5.47 -10.78
N PRO A 62 0.26 5.93 -12.05
CA PRO A 62 1.00 7.10 -12.52
C PRO A 62 0.57 8.39 -11.83
N ARG A 63 -0.59 8.40 -11.15
CA ARG A 63 -1.07 9.55 -10.37
C ARG A 63 -0.56 9.55 -8.93
N ALA A 64 0.33 8.64 -8.55
CA ALA A 64 0.92 8.63 -7.22
C ALA A 64 2.10 9.60 -7.11
N TYR A 65 2.13 10.39 -6.04
CA TYR A 65 3.17 11.35 -5.72
C TYR A 65 3.59 11.13 -4.28
N LEU A 66 4.89 11.22 -4.02
CA LEU A 66 5.48 11.11 -2.69
C LEU A 66 6.24 12.39 -2.39
N PHE A 67 5.90 13.04 -1.30
CA PHE A 67 6.50 14.32 -0.94
C PHE A 67 6.53 14.51 0.58
N GLY A 68 7.46 15.33 1.02
CA GLY A 68 7.70 15.64 2.43
C GLY A 68 9.11 16.18 2.60
N GLU A 69 9.54 16.35 3.84
CA GLU A 69 10.90 16.75 4.15
C GLU A 69 11.88 15.60 3.86
N ASP A 70 12.95 15.89 3.12
CA ASP A 70 14.09 14.97 2.93
C ASP A 70 13.80 13.63 2.22
N VAL A 71 12.59 13.44 1.67
CA VAL A 71 12.20 12.20 0.97
C VAL A 71 12.98 11.96 -0.33
N GLY A 72 13.51 13.00 -0.97
CA GLY A 72 14.16 12.94 -2.28
C GLY A 72 15.48 12.18 -2.30
N PHE A 73 16.26 12.20 -1.21
CA PHE A 73 17.50 11.42 -1.11
C PHE A 73 17.31 10.06 -0.39
N GLY A 74 16.11 9.82 0.15
CA GLY A 74 15.75 8.54 0.79
C GLY A 74 15.05 8.66 2.14
N GLY A 75 14.88 9.87 2.67
CA GLY A 75 14.28 10.11 3.97
C GLY A 75 15.20 9.76 5.13
N VAL A 76 14.96 10.35 6.29
CA VAL A 76 15.81 10.15 7.49
C VAL A 76 15.81 8.71 8.00
N PHE A 77 14.74 7.95 7.71
CA PHE A 77 14.61 6.53 8.04
C PHE A 77 14.86 5.57 6.85
N ARG A 78 15.33 6.07 5.70
CA ARG A 78 15.59 5.28 4.48
C ARG A 78 14.34 4.65 3.85
N CYS A 79 13.14 5.06 4.24
CA CYS A 79 11.89 4.53 3.69
C CYS A 79 11.71 4.84 2.20
N THR A 80 12.35 5.89 1.68
CA THR A 80 12.14 6.38 0.31
C THR A 80 13.39 6.26 -0.57
N THR A 81 14.43 5.56 -0.11
CA THR A 81 15.69 5.38 -0.84
C THR A 81 15.45 4.83 -2.26
N GLY A 82 16.09 5.44 -3.26
CA GLY A 82 16.05 5.03 -4.67
C GLY A 82 14.74 5.33 -5.41
N LEU A 83 13.72 5.88 -4.74
CA LEU A 83 12.43 6.18 -5.38
C LEU A 83 12.54 7.36 -6.36
N ALA A 84 13.23 8.45 -5.98
CA ALA A 84 13.39 9.61 -6.85
C ALA A 84 14.22 9.31 -8.10
N ASP A 85 15.27 8.49 -7.96
CA ASP A 85 16.10 8.06 -9.10
C ASP A 85 15.29 7.21 -10.09
N ARG A 86 14.39 6.35 -9.59
CA ARG A 86 13.56 5.46 -10.42
C ARG A 86 12.35 6.14 -11.05
N PHE A 87 11.64 6.98 -10.31
CA PHE A 87 10.34 7.55 -10.73
C PHE A 87 10.40 9.04 -11.11
N GLY A 88 11.58 9.66 -10.99
CA GLY A 88 11.79 11.07 -11.31
C GLY A 88 11.44 12.01 -10.17
N LYS A 89 12.13 13.16 -10.17
CA LYS A 89 11.96 14.21 -9.16
C LYS A 89 10.58 14.89 -9.23
N ASP A 90 9.85 14.76 -10.33
CA ASP A 90 8.51 15.32 -10.43
C ASP A 90 7.46 14.52 -9.63
N ARG A 91 7.77 13.25 -9.29
CA ARG A 91 6.88 12.36 -8.54
C ARG A 91 7.36 12.09 -7.11
N VAL A 92 8.65 12.24 -6.86
CA VAL A 92 9.26 12.08 -5.53
C VAL A 92 10.13 13.30 -5.23
N PHE A 93 9.63 14.21 -4.39
CA PHE A 93 10.29 15.51 -4.17
C PHE A 93 10.23 15.99 -2.73
N ASN A 94 11.22 16.82 -2.38
CA ASN A 94 11.25 17.52 -1.10
C ASN A 94 10.28 18.70 -1.10
N THR A 95 9.67 18.94 0.06
CA THR A 95 8.92 20.16 0.35
C THR A 95 9.76 21.13 1.18
N PRO A 96 9.37 22.42 1.28
CA PRO A 96 9.81 23.27 2.38
C PRO A 96 9.49 22.63 3.74
N LEU A 97 10.24 23.01 4.77
CA LEU A 97 10.07 22.53 6.15
C LEU A 97 8.84 23.20 6.78
N CYS A 98 7.67 22.62 6.56
CA CYS A 98 6.37 23.20 6.93
C CYS A 98 5.25 22.15 6.83
N GLU A 99 4.89 21.51 7.94
CA GLU A 99 3.96 20.38 7.96
C GLU A 99 2.53 20.77 7.56
N GLN A 100 2.07 21.95 7.96
CA GLN A 100 0.78 22.49 7.50
C GLN A 100 0.76 22.66 5.97
N GLY A 101 1.89 23.06 5.38
CA GLY A 101 2.06 23.19 3.93
C GLY A 101 2.05 21.83 3.25
N ILE A 102 2.76 20.85 3.81
CA ILE A 102 2.81 19.46 3.32
C ILE A 102 1.39 18.88 3.22
N VAL A 103 0.63 18.91 4.32
CA VAL A 103 -0.71 18.32 4.33
C VAL A 103 -1.68 19.13 3.47
N GLY A 104 -1.67 20.46 3.55
CA GLY A 104 -2.53 21.32 2.71
C GLY A 104 -2.28 21.11 1.21
N PHE A 105 -1.01 21.01 0.81
CA PHE A 105 -0.62 20.66 -0.56
C PHE A 105 -1.14 19.28 -0.96
N GLY A 106 -0.98 18.28 -0.09
CA GLY A 106 -1.49 16.93 -0.32
C GLY A 106 -2.99 16.85 -0.49
N ILE A 107 -3.76 17.63 0.29
CA ILE A 107 -5.21 17.74 0.15
C ILE A 107 -5.58 18.26 -1.24
N GLY A 108 -4.95 19.34 -1.69
CA GLY A 108 -5.18 19.91 -3.02
C GLY A 108 -4.83 18.92 -4.13
N LEU A 109 -3.69 18.25 -4.03
CA LEU A 109 -3.25 17.25 -5.01
C LEU A 109 -4.23 16.06 -5.08
N ALA A 110 -4.71 15.58 -3.93
CA ALA A 110 -5.71 14.51 -3.86
C ALA A 110 -7.09 14.96 -4.39
N ALA A 111 -7.47 16.23 -4.17
CA ALA A 111 -8.72 16.80 -4.71
C ALA A 111 -8.73 16.85 -6.24
N MET A 112 -7.55 16.92 -6.87
CA MET A 112 -7.38 16.80 -8.33
C MET A 112 -7.43 15.34 -8.84
N GLY A 113 -7.72 14.36 -7.97
CA GLY A 113 -7.84 12.95 -8.34
C GLY A 113 -6.53 12.16 -8.33
N ASN A 114 -5.46 12.72 -7.75
CA ASN A 114 -4.18 12.04 -7.57
C ASN A 114 -4.09 11.24 -6.26
N ARG A 115 -3.06 10.40 -6.16
CA ARG A 115 -2.68 9.70 -4.93
C ARG A 115 -1.54 10.45 -4.25
N ALA A 116 -1.87 11.27 -3.26
CA ALA A 116 -0.93 12.11 -2.54
C ALA A 116 -0.40 11.35 -1.31
N ILE A 117 0.87 10.95 -1.34
CA ILE A 117 1.54 10.24 -0.25
C ILE A 117 2.44 11.25 0.47
N ALA A 118 1.92 11.87 1.53
CA ALA A 118 2.64 12.87 2.31
C ALA A 118 3.44 12.18 3.43
N GLU A 119 4.72 12.53 3.59
CA GLU A 119 5.52 12.16 4.76
C GLU A 119 5.58 13.34 5.75
N ILE A 120 5.20 13.08 7.00
CA ILE A 120 5.55 13.93 8.14
C ILE A 120 6.69 13.23 8.88
N GLN A 121 7.79 13.95 9.11
CA GLN A 121 9.08 13.34 9.49
C GLN A 121 9.02 12.58 10.82
N PHE A 122 8.22 13.05 11.78
CA PHE A 122 7.88 12.34 13.01
C PHE A 122 6.42 12.64 13.41
N ALA A 123 5.74 11.67 14.02
CA ALA A 123 4.36 11.86 14.48
C ALA A 123 4.25 13.01 15.49
N ASP A 124 5.32 13.27 16.23
CA ASP A 124 5.49 14.40 17.15
C ASP A 124 5.36 15.77 16.45
N TYR A 125 5.66 15.84 15.15
CA TYR A 125 5.62 17.05 14.32
C TYR A 125 4.35 17.15 13.46
N ILE A 126 3.35 16.29 13.67
CA ILE A 126 2.10 16.36 12.91
C ILE A 126 1.18 17.51 13.33
N PHE A 127 1.40 18.08 14.53
CA PHE A 127 0.51 19.05 15.14
C PHE A 127 0.38 20.40 14.41
N PRO A 128 1.42 20.97 13.77
CA PRO A 128 1.24 22.13 12.90
C PRO A 128 0.24 21.85 11.77
N ALA A 129 0.14 20.61 11.28
CA ALA A 129 -0.83 20.20 10.27
C ALA A 129 -2.21 19.80 10.83
N PHE A 130 -2.43 19.88 12.16
CA PHE A 130 -3.64 19.37 12.79
C PHE A 130 -4.91 20.01 12.24
N ASP A 131 -4.90 21.33 11.99
CA ASP A 131 -6.04 22.03 11.40
C ASP A 131 -6.36 21.54 9.98
N GLN A 132 -5.35 21.40 9.12
CA GLN A 132 -5.49 20.84 7.77
C GLN A 132 -6.03 19.40 7.81
N ILE A 133 -5.60 18.59 8.77
CA ILE A 133 -6.07 17.22 8.91
C ILE A 133 -7.53 17.19 9.38
N VAL A 134 -7.84 17.92 10.44
CA VAL A 134 -9.12 17.81 11.15
C VAL A 134 -10.23 18.62 10.51
N ASN A 135 -9.96 19.85 10.08
CA ASN A 135 -10.98 20.74 9.54
C ASN A 135 -11.07 20.67 8.03
N GLU A 136 -9.95 20.44 7.33
CA GLU A 136 -9.96 20.35 5.87
C GLU A 136 -10.11 18.91 5.38
N ALA A 137 -9.12 18.04 5.59
CA ALA A 137 -9.10 16.69 5.02
C ALA A 137 -10.29 15.83 5.49
N ALA A 138 -10.50 15.72 6.81
CA ALA A 138 -11.55 14.88 7.38
C ALA A 138 -12.95 15.25 6.89
N LYS A 139 -13.21 16.55 6.73
CA LYS A 139 -14.55 17.08 6.41
C LYS A 139 -14.74 17.31 4.91
N PHE A 140 -13.70 17.15 4.08
CA PHE A 140 -13.68 17.56 2.67
C PHE A 140 -14.81 16.94 1.85
N ARG A 141 -15.03 15.63 2.01
CA ARG A 141 -16.11 14.90 1.31
C ARG A 141 -17.48 15.26 1.84
N TYR A 142 -17.62 15.38 3.16
CA TYR A 142 -18.89 15.65 3.82
C TYR A 142 -19.40 17.06 3.53
N ARG A 143 -18.55 18.07 3.69
CA ARG A 143 -18.91 19.50 3.51
C ARG A 143 -19.34 19.84 2.09
N SER A 144 -18.91 19.05 1.11
CA SER A 144 -19.24 19.27 -0.31
C SER A 144 -20.41 18.41 -0.80
N GLY A 145 -21.05 17.61 0.07
CA GLY A 145 -22.07 16.65 -0.39
C GLY A 145 -21.52 15.65 -1.41
N ASN A 146 -20.25 15.25 -1.25
CA ASN A 146 -19.51 14.37 -2.15
C ASN A 146 -19.22 14.95 -3.56
N GLN A 147 -19.39 16.25 -3.79
CA GLN A 147 -18.97 16.89 -5.05
C GLN A 147 -17.44 16.94 -5.19
N PHE A 148 -16.72 17.09 -4.08
CA PHE A 148 -15.26 17.04 -4.04
C PHE A 148 -14.79 16.13 -2.90
N ASN A 149 -13.61 15.53 -3.04
CA ASN A 149 -13.02 14.71 -1.98
C ASN A 149 -11.50 14.70 -2.08
N CYS A 150 -10.81 14.54 -0.94
CA CYS A 150 -9.36 14.32 -0.88
C CYS A 150 -9.05 12.86 -0.52
N GLY A 151 -9.86 11.92 -1.02
CA GLY A 151 -9.76 10.50 -0.65
C GLY A 151 -8.44 9.84 -1.06
N GLY A 152 -7.72 10.42 -2.03
CA GLY A 152 -6.40 9.94 -2.46
C GLY A 152 -5.24 10.35 -1.54
N LEU A 153 -5.50 11.00 -0.40
CA LEU A 153 -4.48 11.44 0.56
C LEU A 153 -4.12 10.34 1.56
N THR A 154 -2.85 9.98 1.64
CA THR A 154 -2.26 9.19 2.72
C THR A 154 -1.15 9.98 3.37
N ILE A 155 -1.28 10.25 4.66
CA ILE A 155 -0.26 10.88 5.50
C ILE A 155 0.45 9.76 6.25
N ARG A 156 1.74 9.54 5.98
CA ARG A 156 2.55 8.55 6.68
C ARG A 156 3.56 9.22 7.59
N THR A 157 3.78 8.65 8.76
CA THR A 157 4.70 9.25 9.73
C THR A 157 5.28 8.24 10.74
N PRO A 158 6.58 8.32 11.06
CA PRO A 158 7.20 7.53 12.13
C PRO A 158 6.60 7.83 13.51
N TYR A 159 6.24 6.78 14.23
CA TYR A 159 5.40 6.80 15.43
C TYR A 159 6.00 6.00 16.58
N GLY A 160 5.63 6.37 17.82
CA GLY A 160 5.90 5.58 19.03
C GLY A 160 7.30 5.76 19.61
N ALA A 161 7.50 5.23 20.83
CA ALA A 161 8.76 5.34 21.56
C ALA A 161 9.92 4.60 20.85
N VAL A 162 11.15 5.08 21.06
CA VAL A 162 12.38 4.49 20.49
C VAL A 162 13.50 4.31 21.54
N GLY A 163 13.15 4.35 22.82
CA GLY A 163 14.09 4.23 23.95
C GLY A 163 14.73 5.56 24.37
N HIS A 164 15.24 6.35 23.43
CA HIS A 164 15.98 7.60 23.71
C HIS A 164 15.43 8.83 22.96
N GLY A 165 14.16 8.81 22.56
CA GLY A 165 13.55 9.85 21.72
C GLY A 165 13.11 11.13 22.43
N GLY A 166 13.13 11.16 23.77
CA GLY A 166 12.66 12.32 24.55
C GLY A 166 11.20 12.70 24.24
N HIS A 167 10.88 13.98 24.39
CA HIS A 167 9.51 14.51 24.22
C HIS A 167 9.02 14.55 22.76
N TYR A 168 9.94 14.66 21.80
CA TYR A 168 9.61 15.02 20.40
C TYR A 168 10.03 13.96 19.37
N HIS A 169 10.45 12.77 19.80
CA HIS A 169 10.64 11.63 18.91
C HIS A 169 10.03 10.33 19.47
N SER A 170 9.04 10.42 20.35
CA SER A 170 8.49 9.26 21.07
C SER A 170 6.97 9.21 21.14
N GLN A 171 6.28 10.24 20.66
CA GLN A 171 4.84 10.38 20.87
C GLN A 171 4.04 9.33 20.12
N SER A 172 2.84 9.10 20.67
CA SER A 172 1.79 8.27 20.11
C SER A 172 0.50 9.10 20.05
N PRO A 173 0.28 9.88 18.96
CA PRO A 173 -0.80 10.87 18.91
C PRO A 173 -2.11 10.34 18.30
N GLU A 174 -2.25 9.03 18.11
CA GLU A 174 -3.40 8.40 17.44
C GLU A 174 -4.73 8.77 18.09
N ALA A 175 -4.78 8.90 19.42
CA ALA A 175 -5.99 9.27 20.15
C ALA A 175 -6.55 10.64 19.73
N PHE A 176 -5.69 11.61 19.38
CA PHE A 176 -6.14 12.92 18.89
C PHE A 176 -6.90 12.81 17.56
N PHE A 177 -6.53 11.82 16.73
CA PHE A 177 -7.13 11.61 15.41
C PHE A 177 -8.29 10.61 15.43
N CYS A 178 -8.32 9.68 16.38
CA CYS A 178 -9.41 8.72 16.53
C CYS A 178 -10.78 9.38 16.85
N HIS A 179 -10.77 10.61 17.38
CA HIS A 179 -12.00 11.38 17.65
C HIS A 179 -12.43 12.27 16.47
N VAL A 180 -11.90 12.06 15.27
CA VAL A 180 -12.15 12.90 14.10
C VAL A 180 -12.88 12.11 13.00
N PRO A 181 -14.22 12.26 12.87
CA PRO A 181 -14.98 11.59 11.82
C PRO A 181 -14.50 11.98 10.41
N GLY A 182 -14.40 11.00 9.53
CA GLY A 182 -13.95 11.20 8.14
C GLY A 182 -12.47 10.88 7.90
N LEU A 183 -11.69 10.62 8.95
CA LEU A 183 -10.33 10.12 8.87
C LEU A 183 -10.28 8.61 9.15
N LYS A 184 -9.29 7.94 8.53
CA LYS A 184 -8.84 6.61 8.95
C LYS A 184 -7.48 6.71 9.60
N VAL A 185 -7.27 5.96 10.68
CA VAL A 185 -5.99 5.88 11.38
C VAL A 185 -5.54 4.42 11.39
N VAL A 186 -4.32 4.15 10.95
CA VAL A 186 -3.81 2.78 10.73
C VAL A 186 -2.41 2.66 11.33
N ILE A 187 -2.17 1.57 12.08
CA ILE A 187 -0.87 1.25 12.68
C ILE A 187 -0.56 -0.24 12.40
N PRO A 188 0.50 -0.58 11.65
CA PRO A 188 0.93 -1.96 11.45
C PRO A 188 1.76 -2.46 12.65
N ARG A 189 1.82 -3.78 12.84
CA ARG A 189 2.69 -4.39 13.88
C ARG A 189 3.93 -5.09 13.34
N SER A 190 4.00 -5.34 12.03
CA SER A 190 5.07 -6.13 11.40
C SER A 190 5.35 -5.66 9.97
N PRO A 191 6.53 -5.98 9.39
CA PRO A 191 6.87 -5.61 8.01
C PRO A 191 5.84 -6.11 6.99
N GLN A 192 5.37 -7.35 7.13
CA GLN A 192 4.34 -7.92 6.25
C GLN A 192 3.03 -7.13 6.32
N GLN A 193 2.58 -6.78 7.53
CA GLN A 193 1.39 -5.95 7.72
C GLN A 193 1.59 -4.55 7.16
N ALA A 194 2.75 -3.95 7.40
CA ALA A 194 3.04 -2.59 6.96
C ALA A 194 2.97 -2.45 5.45
N LYS A 195 3.57 -3.38 4.70
CA LYS A 195 3.49 -3.38 3.24
C LYS A 195 2.04 -3.44 2.74
N GLY A 196 1.25 -4.39 3.25
CA GLY A 196 -0.14 -4.58 2.83
C GLY A 196 -1.04 -3.43 3.24
N LEU A 197 -0.95 -2.99 4.50
CA LEU A 197 -1.77 -1.91 5.04
C LEU A 197 -1.42 -0.57 4.40
N LEU A 198 -0.15 -0.25 4.16
CA LEU A 198 0.21 1.00 3.47
C LEU A 198 -0.35 1.03 2.04
N LEU A 199 -0.22 -0.07 1.28
CA LEU A 199 -0.84 -0.18 -0.04
C LEU A 199 -2.36 -0.03 0.01
N ALA A 200 -3.01 -0.60 1.03
CA ALA A 200 -4.44 -0.44 1.24
C ALA A 200 -4.80 1.03 1.53
N CYS A 201 -4.04 1.73 2.38
CA CYS A 201 -4.24 3.15 2.69
C CYS A 201 -4.14 4.02 1.44
N ILE A 202 -3.08 3.84 0.63
CA ILE A 202 -2.86 4.60 -0.61
C ILE A 202 -4.02 4.43 -1.60
N ARG A 203 -4.64 3.23 -1.64
CA ARG A 203 -5.74 2.90 -2.56
C ARG A 203 -7.11 3.29 -2.02
N ASP A 204 -7.26 3.34 -0.71
CA ASP A 204 -8.51 3.70 -0.03
C ASP A 204 -9.02 5.06 -0.53
N PRO A 205 -10.33 5.26 -0.68
CA PRO A 205 -10.89 6.53 -1.11
C PRO A 205 -11.17 7.47 0.08
N ASN A 206 -10.40 7.41 1.18
CA ASN A 206 -10.56 8.30 2.33
C ASN A 206 -9.19 8.81 2.81
N PRO A 207 -9.11 10.07 3.30
CA PRO A 207 -7.88 10.57 3.88
C PRO A 207 -7.45 9.69 5.06
N THR A 208 -6.24 9.17 4.98
CA THR A 208 -5.74 8.15 5.91
C THR A 208 -4.42 8.59 6.55
N ILE A 209 -4.30 8.41 7.86
CA ILE A 209 -3.05 8.55 8.61
C ILE A 209 -2.48 7.15 8.86
N PHE A 210 -1.24 6.94 8.44
CA PHE A 210 -0.52 5.69 8.58
C PHE A 210 0.70 5.91 9.49
N PHE A 211 0.61 5.39 10.71
CA PHE A 211 1.67 5.49 11.70
C PHE A 211 2.64 4.32 11.57
N GLU A 212 3.94 4.59 11.45
CA GLU A 212 4.99 3.59 11.28
C GLU A 212 5.76 3.42 12.59
N PRO A 213 5.64 2.30 13.33
CA PRO A 213 6.33 2.13 14.60
C PRO A 213 7.86 2.15 14.43
N LYS A 214 8.49 3.28 14.76
CA LYS A 214 9.89 3.56 14.41
C LYS A 214 10.89 2.62 15.09
N VAL A 215 10.53 2.09 16.26
CA VAL A 215 11.33 1.08 16.98
C VAL A 215 11.56 -0.18 16.15
N PHE A 216 10.64 -0.52 15.25
CA PHE A 216 10.75 -1.71 14.40
C PHE A 216 11.37 -1.44 13.03
N HIS A 217 11.78 -0.20 12.71
CA HIS A 217 12.37 0.12 11.40
C HIS A 217 13.55 -0.80 11.05
N GLN A 218 14.46 -1.04 11.99
CA GLN A 218 15.67 -1.85 11.79
C GLN A 218 15.62 -3.23 12.44
N CYS A 219 14.54 -3.54 13.17
CA CYS A 219 14.34 -4.87 13.72
C CYS A 219 13.94 -5.85 12.59
N LEU A 220 14.54 -7.04 12.64
CA LEU A 220 14.23 -8.16 11.75
C LEU A 220 13.02 -8.95 12.23
#